data_AF-A0A961E422-F1
#
_entry.id   AF-A0A961E422-F1
#
_cell.length_a   1.000
_cell.length_b   1.000
_cell.length_c   1.000
_cell.angle_alpha   90.00
_cell.angle_beta   90.00
_cell.angle_gamma   90.00
#
_symmetry.space_group_name_H-M   'P 1'
#
loop_
_entity.id
_entity.type
_entity.pdbx_description
1 polymer ?
#
loop_
_entity_poly.entity_id
_entity_poly.type
_entity_poly.pdbx_seq_one_letter_code
_entity_poly.pdbx_strand_id
1 'polypeptide(L)'
;VIPQPGSDPVEVAAVLIDGMDLVVLGLAGRRVPATRARAVVARARQRGCTLLVTGGDWQGAPMRMDARVRGYEITAGRAGAPVAGCGRIGAVRLSVRTRGRP
;
A
#
# COMPACT_ATOMS: atom_id res chain seq x y z
N VAL A 1 -3.92 -12.61 -3.80
CA VAL A 1 -2.66 -11.97 -4.27
C VAL A 1 -2.33 -12.55 -5.64
N ILE A 2 -1.95 -11.72 -6.61
CA ILE A 2 -1.47 -12.18 -7.92
C ILE A 2 0.06 -12.16 -7.88
N PRO A 3 0.73 -13.32 -7.69
CA PRO A 3 2.18 -13.35 -7.50
C PRO A 3 2.96 -13.07 -8.80
N GLN A 4 2.38 -13.37 -9.95
CA GLN A 4 3.00 -13.22 -11.26
C GLN A 4 2.03 -12.51 -12.22
N PRO A 5 1.89 -11.18 -12.11
CA PRO A 5 0.96 -10.40 -12.94
C PRO A 5 1.43 -10.23 -14.40
N GLY A 6 2.42 -11.00 -14.85
CA GLY A 6 3.01 -10.87 -16.18
C GLY A 6 3.89 -9.64 -16.36
N SER A 7 4.09 -9.25 -17.62
CA SER A 7 4.96 -8.14 -18.03
C SER A 7 4.44 -6.77 -17.60
N ASP A 8 3.13 -6.62 -17.49
CA ASP A 8 2.48 -5.34 -17.21
C ASP A 8 1.46 -5.41 -16.05
N PRO A 9 1.92 -5.22 -14.80
CA PRO A 9 1.02 -5.28 -13.66
C PRO A 9 0.04 -4.11 -13.58
N VAL A 10 0.27 -3.01 -14.32
CA VAL A 10 -0.66 -1.88 -14.36
C VAL A 10 -1.91 -2.25 -15.16
N GLU A 11 -1.76 -3.04 -16.23
CA GLU A 11 -2.91 -3.59 -16.97
C GLU A 11 -3.71 -4.58 -16.14
N VAL A 12 -3.03 -5.50 -15.45
CA VAL A 12 -3.70 -6.43 -14.53
C VAL A 12 -4.46 -5.66 -13.45
N ALA A 13 -3.87 -4.62 -12.87
CA ALA A 13 -4.56 -3.75 -11.92
C ALA A 13 -5.79 -3.06 -12.55
N ALA A 14 -5.71 -2.62 -13.81
CA ALA A 14 -6.84 -2.02 -14.51
C ALA A 14 -8.01 -2.98 -14.72
N VAL A 15 -7.73 -4.27 -14.94
CA VAL A 15 -8.75 -5.32 -15.00
C VAL A 15 -9.36 -5.58 -13.63
N LEU A 16 -8.54 -5.67 -12.57
CA LEU A 16 -9.04 -5.87 -11.21
C LEU A 16 -9.92 -4.72 -10.72
N ILE A 17 -9.62 -3.48 -11.13
CA ILE A 17 -10.40 -2.29 -10.81
C ILE A 17 -11.88 -2.44 -11.24
N ASP A 18 -12.17 -3.21 -12.28
CA ASP A 18 -13.54 -3.36 -12.76
C ASP A 18 -14.43 -4.21 -11.84
N GLY A 19 -13.86 -4.94 -10.86
CA GLY A 19 -14.62 -5.79 -9.94
C GLY A 19 -14.25 -5.69 -8.46
N MET A 20 -13.21 -4.93 -8.10
CA MET A 20 -12.69 -4.87 -6.72
C MET A 20 -12.84 -3.47 -6.14
N ASP A 21 -13.18 -3.37 -4.84
CA ASP A 21 -13.27 -2.09 -4.13
C ASP A 21 -11.88 -1.50 -3.80
N LEU A 22 -10.86 -2.36 -3.66
CA LEU A 22 -9.47 -1.98 -3.38
C LEU A 22 -8.51 -2.84 -4.21
N VAL A 23 -7.59 -2.19 -4.91
CA VAL A 23 -6.47 -2.85 -5.58
C VAL A 23 -5.16 -2.32 -5.01
N VAL A 24 -4.31 -3.22 -4.50
CA VAL A 24 -2.96 -2.90 -4.04
C VAL A 24 -1.96 -3.32 -5.12
N LEU A 25 -1.30 -2.33 -5.72
CA LEU A 25 -0.34 -2.52 -6.81
C LEU A 25 1.08 -2.25 -6.32
N GLY A 26 1.91 -3.30 -6.27
CA GLY A 26 3.35 -3.19 -6.06
C GLY A 26 4.09 -2.89 -7.37
N LEU A 27 4.81 -1.76 -7.43
CA LEU A 27 5.53 -1.34 -8.63
C LEU A 27 6.99 -1.82 -8.70
N ALA A 28 7.58 -2.34 -7.62
CA ALA A 28 8.95 -2.84 -7.60
C ALA A 28 9.99 -1.83 -8.15
N GLY A 29 9.91 -0.58 -7.68
CA GLY A 29 10.76 0.56 -8.06
C GLY A 29 10.31 1.31 -9.32
N ARG A 30 9.32 0.78 -10.08
CA ARG A 30 8.89 1.40 -11.34
C ARG A 30 8.16 2.72 -11.13
N ARG A 31 8.25 3.58 -12.15
CA ARG A 31 7.51 4.84 -12.25
C ARG A 31 6.45 4.74 -13.34
N VAL A 32 5.21 5.07 -13.02
CA VAL A 32 4.10 5.11 -13.98
C VAL A 32 3.92 6.55 -14.48
N PRO A 33 4.07 6.81 -15.80
CA PRO A 33 3.91 8.14 -16.38
C PRO A 33 2.50 8.72 -16.19
N ALA A 34 2.39 10.04 -16.11
CA ALA A 34 1.14 10.74 -15.83
C ALA A 34 -0.02 10.37 -16.77
N THR A 35 0.24 10.21 -18.08
CA THR A 35 -0.80 9.84 -19.06
C THR A 35 -1.44 8.50 -18.73
N ARG A 36 -0.61 7.49 -18.43
CA ARG A 36 -1.06 6.15 -18.08
C ARG A 36 -1.72 6.10 -16.72
N ALA A 37 -1.12 6.78 -15.74
CA ALA A 37 -1.67 6.91 -14.39
C ALA A 37 -3.09 7.50 -14.40
N ARG A 38 -3.32 8.55 -15.19
CA ARG A 38 -4.63 9.21 -15.32
C ARG A 38 -5.70 8.26 -15.86
N ALA A 39 -5.40 7.45 -16.87
CA ALA A 39 -6.36 6.51 -17.45
C ALA A 39 -6.83 5.49 -16.40
N VAL A 40 -5.90 4.93 -15.63
CA VAL A 40 -6.22 3.95 -14.57
C VAL A 40 -6.98 4.60 -13.41
N VAL A 41 -6.58 5.80 -12.98
CA VAL A 41 -7.29 6.55 -11.91
C VAL A 41 -8.71 6.92 -12.35
N ALA A 42 -8.90 7.32 -13.61
CA ALA A 42 -10.22 7.62 -14.16
C ALA A 42 -11.12 6.38 -14.13
N ARG A 43 -10.58 5.21 -14.53
CA ARG A 43 -11.30 3.93 -14.44
C ARG A 43 -11.64 3.59 -12.98
N ALA A 44 -10.68 3.72 -12.06
CA ALA A 44 -10.90 3.47 -10.63
C ALA A 44 -12.07 4.28 -10.08
N ARG A 45 -12.12 5.58 -10.41
CA ARG A 45 -13.23 6.47 -10.03
C ARG A 45 -14.57 6.03 -10.62
N GLN A 46 -14.61 5.66 -11.89
CA GLN A 46 -15.85 5.21 -12.55
C GLN A 46 -16.40 3.91 -11.94
N ARG A 47 -15.52 3.06 -11.40
CA ARG A 47 -15.87 1.78 -10.79
C ARG A 47 -16.04 1.85 -9.27
N GLY A 48 -15.76 2.99 -8.64
CA GLY A 48 -15.75 3.11 -7.17
C GLY A 48 -14.58 2.38 -6.50
N CYS A 49 -13.53 2.02 -7.26
CA CYS A 49 -12.36 1.33 -6.75
C CYS A 49 -11.31 2.31 -6.20
N THR A 50 -10.69 1.94 -5.08
CA THR A 50 -9.48 2.60 -4.58
C THR A 50 -8.23 1.88 -5.08
N LEU A 51 -7.32 2.59 -5.75
CA LEU A 51 -6.02 2.07 -6.15
C LEU A 51 -4.94 2.55 -5.17
N LEU A 52 -4.34 1.62 -4.42
CA LEU A 52 -3.19 1.86 -3.56
C LEU A 52 -1.92 1.36 -4.25
N VAL A 53 -0.95 2.25 -4.43
CA VAL A 53 0.32 1.94 -5.09
C VAL A 53 1.45 1.91 -4.07
N THR A 54 2.28 0.86 -4.12
CA THR A 54 3.41 0.67 -3.20
C THR A 54 4.72 0.43 -3.95
N GLY A 55 5.83 0.77 -3.30
CA GLY A 55 7.18 0.49 -3.81
C GLY A 55 7.46 1.06 -5.20
N GLY A 56 7.04 2.29 -5.50
CA GLY A 56 7.31 2.98 -6.77
C GLY A 56 6.70 4.38 -6.81
N ASP A 57 6.71 5.01 -7.99
CA ASP A 57 6.13 6.35 -8.19
C ASP A 57 4.91 6.30 -9.12
N TRP A 58 3.80 6.85 -8.63
CA TRP A 58 2.58 7.05 -9.40
C TRP A 58 2.38 8.55 -9.61
N GLN A 59 2.62 9.02 -10.83
CA GLN A 59 2.53 10.44 -11.12
C GLN A 59 1.09 10.93 -11.02
N GLY A 60 0.90 12.04 -10.30
CA GLY A 60 -0.42 12.64 -10.09
C GLY A 60 -1.27 11.96 -9.02
N ALA A 61 -0.69 11.09 -8.18
CA ALA A 61 -1.38 10.56 -7.01
C ALA A 61 -1.94 11.70 -6.13
N PRO A 62 -3.26 11.71 -5.82
CA PRO A 62 -3.88 12.79 -5.06
C PRO A 62 -3.44 12.80 -3.60
N MET A 63 -3.02 11.64 -3.08
CA MET A 63 -2.46 11.46 -1.76
C MET A 63 -1.20 10.61 -1.86
N ARG A 64 -0.15 11.02 -1.15
CA ARG A 64 1.05 10.22 -0.92
C ARG A 64 1.15 9.88 0.55
N MET A 65 1.49 8.62 0.84
CA MET A 65 1.60 8.11 2.20
C MET A 65 3.03 7.62 2.44
N ASP A 66 3.59 7.96 3.60
CA ASP A 66 4.80 7.35 4.15
C ASP A 66 4.42 6.69 5.47
N ALA A 67 4.79 5.43 5.65
CA ALA A 67 4.53 4.68 6.88
C ALA A 67 5.85 4.12 7.41
N ARG A 68 6.08 4.31 8.70
CA ARG A 68 7.27 3.79 9.40
C ARG A 68 6.87 3.11 10.69
N VAL A 69 7.49 1.97 10.95
CA VAL A 69 7.41 1.30 12.25
C VAL A 69 8.13 2.17 13.28
N ARG A 70 7.43 2.50 14.38
CA ARG A 70 7.98 3.28 15.50
C ARG A 70 8.21 2.45 16.75
N GLY A 71 7.55 1.32 16.85
CA GLY A 71 7.72 0.41 17.97
C GLY A 71 6.83 -0.80 17.84
N TYR A 72 6.97 -1.69 18.80
CA TYR A 72 6.22 -2.91 18.93
C TYR A 72 5.73 -2.99 20.37
N GLU A 73 4.55 -3.56 20.56
CA GLU A 73 4.03 -3.90 21.87
C GLU A 73 4.23 -5.39 22.08
N ILE A 74 4.97 -5.75 23.13
CA ILE A 74 5.29 -7.14 23.45
C ILE A 74 4.36 -7.62 24.55
N THR A 75 3.67 -8.71 24.28
CA THR A 75 2.96 -9.43 25.34
C THR A 75 3.99 -10.11 26.24
N ALA A 76 4.06 -9.71 27.51
CA ALA A 76 4.90 -10.36 28.50
C ALA A 76 4.43 -11.80 28.73
N GLY A 77 5.37 -12.74 28.85
CA GLY A 77 5.06 -14.11 29.26
C GLY A 77 4.58 -14.19 30.72
N ARG A 78 4.32 -15.41 31.21
CA ARG A 78 3.82 -15.69 32.58
C ARG A 78 4.66 -15.08 33.72
N ALA A 79 5.89 -14.64 33.46
CA ALA A 79 6.82 -14.13 34.46
C ALA A 79 6.68 -12.63 34.80
N GLY A 80 5.78 -11.90 34.14
CA GLY A 80 5.63 -10.45 34.36
C GLY A 80 6.73 -9.62 33.69
N ALA A 81 6.35 -8.41 33.27
CA ALA A 81 7.11 -7.40 32.50
C ALA A 81 7.73 -7.89 31.15
N PRO A 82 7.65 -7.10 30.07
CA PRO A 82 8.31 -7.45 28.80
C PRO A 82 9.84 -7.40 28.95
N VAL A 83 10.53 -8.46 28.54
CA VAL A 83 12.00 -8.49 28.42
C VAL A 83 12.37 -8.18 26.97
N ALA A 84 13.29 -7.23 26.76
CA ALA A 84 13.76 -6.86 25.44
C ALA A 84 14.34 -8.09 24.69
N GLY A 85 13.90 -8.30 23.45
CA GLY A 85 14.31 -9.47 22.65
C GLY A 85 13.52 -10.76 22.92
N CYS A 86 12.60 -10.77 23.89
CA CYS A 86 11.79 -11.93 24.24
C CYS A 86 10.29 -11.63 24.09
N GLY A 87 9.46 -12.67 24.02
CA GLY A 87 7.99 -12.57 24.00
C GLY A 87 7.38 -12.59 22.59
N ARG A 88 6.10 -12.21 22.50
CA ARG A 88 5.33 -12.17 21.23
C ARG A 88 4.95 -10.73 20.91
N ILE A 89 5.15 -10.33 19.66
CA ILE A 89 4.63 -9.04 19.17
C ILE A 89 3.10 -9.14 19.15
N GLY A 90 2.45 -8.39 20.04
CA GLY A 90 1.00 -8.27 20.11
C GLY A 90 0.48 -7.16 19.19
N ALA A 91 1.24 -6.07 19.04
CA ALA A 91 0.90 -4.97 18.14
C ALA A 91 2.14 -4.31 17.53
N VAL A 92 1.95 -3.70 16.36
CA VAL A 92 2.95 -2.87 15.67
C VAL A 92 2.47 -1.42 15.72
N ARG A 93 3.30 -0.52 16.25
CA ARG A 93 3.02 0.91 16.24
C ARG A 93 3.59 1.54 14.99
N LEU A 94 2.72 2.12 14.17
CA LEU A 94 3.09 2.79 12.93
C LEU A 94 2.94 4.31 13.08
N SER A 95 3.93 5.07 12.61
CA SER A 95 3.73 6.48 12.27
C SER A 95 3.41 6.59 10.79
N VAL A 96 2.27 7.22 10.46
CA VAL A 96 1.85 7.45 9.08
C VAL A 96 1.88 8.96 8.83
N ARG A 97 2.44 9.35 7.68
CA ARG A 97 2.39 10.72 7.17
C ARG A 97 1.68 10.71 5.83
N THR A 98 0.68 11.57 5.70
CA THR A 98 -0.05 11.78 4.45
C THR A 98 0.31 13.15 3.89
N ARG A 99 0.44 13.24 2.56
CA ARG A 99 0.57 14.50 1.84
C ARG A 99 -0.44 14.51 0.70
N GLY A 100 -1.46 15.35 0.84
CA GLY A 100 -2.43 15.61 -0.22
C GLY A 100 -1.89 16.61 -1.23
N ARG A 101 -2.50 16.65 -2.42
CA ARG A 101 -2.41 17.82 -3.29
C ARG A 101 -3.20 18.97 -2.64
N PRO A 102 -2.67 20.22 -2.61
CA PRO A 102 -3.43 21.37 -2.15
C PRO A 102 -4.67 21.62 -3.03
#